data_AF-A0A382WR34-F1
#
_entry.id   AF-A0A382WR34-F1
#
_cell.length_a   1.000
_cell.length_b   1.000
_cell.length_c   1.000
_cell.angle_alpha   90.00
_cell.angle_beta   90.00
_cell.angle_gamma   90.00
#
_symmetry.space_group_name_H-M   'P 1'
#
loop_
_entity.id
_entity.type
_entity.pdbx_description
1 polymer ?
#
loop_
_entity_poly.entity_id
_entity_poly.type
_entity_poly.pdbx_seq_one_letter_code
_entity_poly.pdbx_strand_id
1 'polypeptide(L)'
;NFFFKDTKKSKPKYNYHDFLPNIVLNYILFKSGNNFQKILDKAYKEKAKIKNSVYFFKLNERQEYGNANNVFYATRYDWLRIAKAVMDDYQNDTCVGKYLKNIFERRIPKNVRGTDFSDPAYGDTSTYGGYFHLEYPGLKNREVLGMTGYGGQAILIDMENSRIVMIHSIHFNNTKYKYNVRKLLIDPIKKGK
;
A
#
# COMPACT_ATOMS: atom_id res chain seq x y z
N ASN A 1 3.68 28.05 -23.32
CA ASN A 1 3.31 26.66 -23.04
C ASN A 1 1.79 26.52 -23.01
N PHE A 2 1.19 26.05 -24.12
CA PHE A 2 -0.26 26.00 -24.33
C PHE A 2 -0.79 24.58 -24.57
N PHE A 3 -0.05 23.55 -24.16
CA PHE A 3 -0.32 22.14 -24.53
C PHE A 3 -1.74 21.63 -24.17
N PHE A 4 -2.43 22.29 -23.24
CA PHE A 4 -3.77 21.90 -22.77
C PHE A 4 -4.82 23.00 -22.91
N LYS A 5 -4.49 24.13 -23.56
CA LYS A 5 -5.45 25.24 -23.76
C LYS A 5 -6.64 24.74 -24.60
N ASP A 6 -7.85 25.04 -24.15
CA ASP A 6 -9.12 24.65 -24.78
C ASP A 6 -9.41 23.14 -24.86
N THR A 7 -8.62 22.30 -24.18
CA THR A 7 -8.89 20.86 -24.09
C THR A 7 -9.92 20.56 -23.00
N LYS A 8 -10.80 19.58 -23.24
CA LYS A 8 -11.73 19.08 -22.23
C LYS A 8 -11.05 17.99 -21.40
N LYS A 9 -11.14 18.10 -20.08
CA LYS A 9 -10.66 17.07 -19.16
C LYS A 9 -11.31 15.72 -19.48
N SER A 10 -10.51 14.67 -19.59
CA SER A 10 -11.00 13.30 -19.79
C SER A 10 -11.60 12.73 -18.50
N LYS A 11 -12.38 11.63 -18.63
CA LYS A 11 -12.84 10.88 -17.45
C LYS A 11 -11.63 10.32 -16.69
N PRO A 12 -11.57 10.46 -15.36
CA PRO A 12 -10.50 9.85 -14.56
C PRO A 12 -10.44 8.34 -14.80
N LYS A 13 -9.24 7.82 -14.92
CA LYS A 13 -8.95 6.39 -15.01
C LYS A 13 -7.90 6.03 -13.98
N TYR A 14 -7.90 4.77 -13.56
CA TYR A 14 -6.80 4.25 -12.75
C TYR A 14 -5.48 4.38 -13.51
N ASN A 15 -4.47 4.89 -12.81
CA ASN A 15 -3.09 4.90 -13.26
C ASN A 15 -2.21 4.76 -12.02
N TYR A 16 -1.44 3.68 -11.94
CA TYR A 16 -0.52 3.47 -10.83
C TYR A 16 0.70 4.39 -10.99
N HIS A 17 1.05 5.16 -9.96
CA HIS A 17 2.14 6.12 -10.07
C HIS A 17 2.79 6.44 -8.70
N ASP A 18 4.09 6.21 -8.58
CA ASP A 18 4.86 6.38 -7.32
C ASP A 18 5.03 7.84 -6.88
N PHE A 19 4.85 8.79 -7.79
CA PHE A 19 4.87 10.22 -7.46
C PHE A 19 3.77 10.63 -6.47
N LEU A 20 2.58 10.03 -6.53
CA LEU A 20 1.47 10.43 -5.67
C LEU A 20 1.76 10.19 -4.17
N PRO A 21 2.26 9.00 -3.75
CA PRO A 21 2.73 8.82 -2.37
C PRO A 21 3.83 9.80 -1.95
N ASN A 22 4.76 10.16 -2.85
CA ASN A 22 5.81 11.15 -2.54
C ASN A 22 5.22 12.54 -2.27
N ILE A 23 4.23 12.97 -3.05
CA ILE A 23 3.53 14.24 -2.79
C ILE A 23 2.85 14.20 -1.42
N VAL A 24 2.11 13.14 -1.11
CA VAL A 24 1.39 13.03 0.16
C VAL A 24 2.34 13.03 1.36
N LEU A 25 3.45 12.28 1.27
CA LEU A 25 4.44 12.24 2.35
C LEU A 25 5.10 13.61 2.56
N ASN A 26 5.46 14.31 1.48
CA ASN A 26 6.03 15.65 1.57
C ASN A 26 5.01 16.70 2.02
N TYR A 27 3.72 16.52 1.71
CA TYR A 27 2.67 17.36 2.27
C TYR A 27 2.55 17.17 3.79
N ILE A 28 2.63 15.92 4.28
CA ILE A 28 2.67 15.65 5.73
C ILE A 28 3.91 16.29 6.36
N LEU A 29 5.09 16.15 5.74
CA LEU A 29 6.32 16.81 6.16
C LEU A 29 6.17 18.33 6.26
N PHE A 30 5.65 18.97 5.22
CA PHE A 30 5.42 20.41 5.16
C PHE A 30 4.45 20.87 6.25
N LYS A 31 3.31 20.19 6.41
CA LYS A 31 2.28 20.55 7.40
C LYS A 31 2.72 20.31 8.84
N SER A 32 3.59 19.35 9.08
CA SER A 32 4.06 19.00 10.43
C SER A 32 5.35 19.71 10.82
N GLY A 33 6.16 20.14 9.87
CA GLY A 33 7.44 20.81 10.10
C GLY A 33 8.32 20.00 11.05
N ASN A 34 8.74 20.62 12.15
CA ASN A 34 9.57 19.99 13.18
C ASN A 34 8.89 18.79 13.89
N ASN A 35 7.56 18.65 13.78
CA ASN A 35 6.82 17.52 14.36
C ASN A 35 6.78 16.29 13.46
N PHE A 36 7.38 16.30 12.26
CA PHE A 36 7.31 15.18 11.34
C PHE A 36 7.79 13.87 11.96
N GLN A 37 8.97 13.88 12.61
CA GLN A 37 9.50 12.68 13.28
C GLN A 37 8.59 12.20 14.42
N LYS A 38 7.94 13.12 15.14
CA LYS A 38 6.99 12.78 16.20
C LYS A 38 5.76 12.05 15.64
N ILE A 39 5.29 12.41 14.45
CA ILE A 39 4.19 11.70 13.77
C ILE A 39 4.64 10.28 13.41
N LEU A 40 5.85 10.12 12.85
CA LEU A 40 6.39 8.80 12.54
C LEU A 40 6.56 7.95 13.79
N ASP A 41 7.09 8.52 14.88
CA ASP A 41 7.26 7.81 16.15
C ASP A 41 5.93 7.37 16.76
N LYS A 42 4.90 8.21 16.71
CA LYS A 42 3.54 7.84 17.11
C LYS A 42 2.97 6.68 16.29
N ALA A 43 3.12 6.74 14.97
CA ALA A 43 2.60 5.70 14.09
C ALA A 43 3.34 4.37 14.28
N TYR A 44 4.68 4.41 14.28
CA TYR A 44 5.50 3.22 14.22
C TYR A 44 5.92 2.69 15.59
N LYS A 45 6.41 3.55 16.49
CA LYS A 45 6.92 3.13 17.80
C LYS A 45 5.79 2.96 18.81
N GLU A 46 4.89 3.93 18.91
CA GLU A 46 3.83 3.90 19.93
C GLU A 46 2.67 2.99 19.52
N LYS A 47 2.11 3.21 18.32
CA LYS A 47 0.96 2.44 17.82
C LYS A 47 1.38 1.05 17.31
N ALA A 48 2.26 0.97 16.32
CA ALA A 48 2.67 -0.32 15.77
C ALA A 48 3.63 -1.11 16.67
N LYS A 49 4.25 -0.47 17.67
CA LYS A 49 5.15 -1.13 18.64
C LYS A 49 6.28 -1.90 17.97
N ILE A 50 6.84 -1.34 16.89
CA ILE A 50 8.01 -1.91 16.21
C ILE A 50 9.15 -2.10 17.20
N LYS A 51 9.96 -3.15 16.98
CA LYS A 51 11.10 -3.50 17.82
C LYS A 51 12.42 -2.99 17.26
N ASN A 52 12.48 -2.81 15.95
CA ASN A 52 13.62 -2.18 15.27
C ASN A 52 13.19 -0.84 14.68
N SER A 53 14.03 -0.25 13.86
CA SER A 53 13.75 1.01 13.18
C SER A 53 13.05 0.81 11.84
N VAL A 54 12.21 1.77 11.48
CA VAL A 54 11.71 1.96 10.11
C VAL A 54 12.49 3.11 9.49
N TYR A 55 13.07 2.89 8.33
CA TYR A 55 13.90 3.88 7.64
C TYR A 55 13.27 4.28 6.32
N PHE A 56 13.11 5.59 6.10
CA PHE A 56 12.70 6.15 4.81
C PHE A 56 13.93 6.65 4.06
N PHE A 57 13.95 6.49 2.74
CA PHE A 57 14.92 7.22 1.93
C PHE A 57 14.68 8.74 2.04
N LYS A 58 15.76 9.49 1.86
CA LYS A 58 15.71 10.94 1.75
C LYS A 58 16.47 11.36 0.51
N LEU A 59 15.92 12.33 -0.20
CA LEU A 59 16.64 13.00 -1.28
C LEU A 59 17.76 13.83 -0.68
N ASN A 60 18.85 14.00 -1.44
CA ASN A 60 19.95 14.88 -1.06
C ASN A 60 19.57 16.35 -1.32
N GLU A 61 18.51 16.80 -0.66
CA GLU A 61 17.91 18.12 -0.81
C GLU A 61 17.47 18.66 0.55
N ARG A 62 17.21 19.96 0.60
CA ARG A 62 16.72 20.61 1.84
C ARG A 62 15.28 20.19 2.14
N GLN A 63 14.95 20.10 3.43
CA GLN A 63 13.60 19.73 3.87
C GLN A 63 12.52 20.69 3.36
N GLU A 64 12.85 21.98 3.22
CA GLU A 64 11.98 23.02 2.67
C GLU A 64 11.53 22.76 1.22
N TYR A 65 12.29 21.95 0.47
CA TYR A 65 11.96 21.53 -0.89
C TYR A 65 11.28 20.17 -0.97
N GLY A 66 10.98 19.54 0.17
CA GLY A 66 10.34 18.22 0.22
C GLY A 66 11.32 17.09 -0.11
N ASN A 67 12.18 16.76 0.85
CA ASN A 67 13.19 15.71 0.68
C ASN A 67 12.77 14.32 1.20
N ALA A 68 11.53 14.13 1.64
CA ALA A 68 11.04 12.82 2.07
C ALA A 68 10.77 11.93 0.85
N ASN A 69 11.16 10.65 0.93
CA ASN A 69 10.88 9.66 -0.10
C ASN A 69 9.96 8.57 0.45
N ASN A 70 9.00 8.10 -0.35
CA ASN A 70 8.00 7.11 0.04
C ASN A 70 8.55 5.67 0.17
N VAL A 71 9.77 5.40 -0.28
CA VAL A 71 10.42 4.10 -0.10
C VAL A 71 10.94 4.00 1.33
N PHE A 72 10.55 2.92 2.01
CA PHE A 72 10.98 2.65 3.36
C PHE A 72 11.37 1.18 3.55
N TYR A 73 12.13 0.91 4.61
CA TYR A 73 12.56 -0.42 5.02
C TYR A 73 12.11 -0.71 6.44
N ALA A 74 11.67 -1.96 6.65
CA ALA A 74 11.34 -2.52 7.96
C ALA A 74 11.76 -3.99 7.99
N THR A 75 11.99 -4.53 9.18
CA THR A 75 12.18 -5.98 9.32
C THR A 75 10.87 -6.70 9.01
N ARG A 76 10.94 -7.99 8.62
CA ARG A 76 9.73 -8.79 8.35
C ARG A 76 8.72 -8.75 9.50
N TYR A 77 9.22 -8.78 10.74
CA TYR A 77 8.36 -8.80 11.93
C TYR A 77 7.79 -7.43 12.24
N ASP A 78 8.54 -6.36 12.00
CA ASP A 78 8.01 -5.00 12.18
C ASP A 78 7.00 -4.63 11.09
N TRP A 79 7.15 -5.16 9.89
CA TRP A 79 6.12 -5.04 8.85
C TRP A 79 4.81 -5.74 9.25
N LEU A 80 4.90 -6.95 9.82
CA LEU A 80 3.74 -7.64 10.40
C LEU A 80 3.11 -6.88 11.58
N ARG A 81 3.91 -6.20 12.40
CA ARG A 81 3.40 -5.34 13.49
C ARG A 81 2.64 -4.12 12.97
N ILE A 82 3.16 -3.49 11.91
CA ILE A 82 2.49 -2.37 11.24
C ILE A 82 1.17 -2.84 10.64
N ALA A 83 1.18 -3.95 9.91
CA ALA A 83 -0.04 -4.55 9.36
C ALA A 83 -1.06 -4.91 10.45
N LYS A 84 -0.59 -5.45 11.59
CA LYS A 84 -1.46 -5.71 12.74
C LYS A 84 -2.07 -4.43 13.29
N ALA A 85 -1.31 -3.35 13.42
CA ALA A 85 -1.84 -2.08 13.92
C ALA A 85 -2.90 -1.46 12.99
N VAL A 86 -2.70 -1.58 11.67
CA VAL A 86 -3.70 -1.22 10.64
C VAL A 86 -4.98 -2.03 10.82
N MET A 87 -4.85 -3.34 11.03
CA MET A 87 -5.96 -4.25 11.29
C MET A 87 -6.68 -3.95 12.61
N ASP A 88 -5.92 -3.66 13.67
CA ASP A 88 -6.47 -3.30 14.98
C ASP A 88 -7.25 -1.98 14.90
N ASP A 89 -6.76 -0.97 14.17
CA ASP A 89 -7.48 0.29 13.94
C ASP A 89 -8.85 0.04 13.30
N TYR A 90 -8.88 -0.82 12.28
CA TYR A 90 -10.09 -1.20 11.57
C TYR A 90 -11.10 -1.92 12.47
N GLN A 91 -10.64 -2.95 13.18
CA GLN A 91 -11.50 -3.79 14.02
C GLN A 91 -12.06 -3.03 15.22
N ASN A 92 -11.30 -2.05 15.73
CA ASN A 92 -11.71 -1.21 16.86
C ASN A 92 -12.40 0.10 16.44
N ASP A 93 -12.74 0.27 15.16
CA ASP A 93 -13.47 1.43 14.62
C ASP A 93 -12.86 2.80 15.01
N THR A 94 -11.52 2.87 15.06
CA THR A 94 -10.82 4.12 15.35
C THR A 94 -11.01 5.12 14.20
N CYS A 95 -10.56 6.36 14.35
CA CYS A 95 -10.57 7.33 13.24
C CYS A 95 -9.85 6.78 11.98
N VAL A 96 -8.74 6.07 12.16
CA VAL A 96 -8.03 5.41 11.06
C VAL A 96 -8.85 4.22 10.54
N GLY A 97 -9.46 3.43 11.43
CA GLY A 97 -10.33 2.32 11.03
C GLY A 97 -11.50 2.74 10.15
N LYS A 98 -12.19 3.82 10.52
CA LYS A 98 -13.27 4.42 9.72
C LYS A 98 -12.79 4.86 8.34
N TYR A 99 -11.59 5.46 8.28
CA TYR A 99 -10.96 5.81 7.00
C TYR A 99 -10.64 4.58 6.14
N LEU A 100 -10.14 3.49 6.73
CA LEU A 100 -9.85 2.24 6.01
C LEU A 100 -11.12 1.59 5.43
N LYS A 101 -12.23 1.57 6.18
CA LYS A 101 -13.55 1.14 5.67
C LYS A 101 -13.99 2.00 4.48
N ASN A 102 -13.84 3.32 4.61
CA ASN A 102 -14.20 4.25 3.54
C ASN A 102 -13.34 4.08 2.28
N ILE A 103 -12.07 3.68 2.40
CA ILE A 103 -11.23 3.31 1.26
C ILE A 103 -11.84 2.15 0.49
N PHE A 104 -12.30 1.12 1.19
CA PHE A 104 -12.92 -0.03 0.55
C PHE A 104 -14.19 0.39 -0.20
N GLU A 105 -15.08 1.16 0.44
CA GLU A 105 -16.31 1.68 -0.20
C GLU A 105 -16.03 2.52 -1.45
N ARG A 106 -14.98 3.35 -1.41
CA ARG A 106 -14.64 4.32 -2.47
C ARG A 106 -13.64 3.80 -3.49
N ARG A 107 -13.32 2.52 -3.46
CA ARG A 107 -12.41 1.88 -4.41
C ARG A 107 -12.88 2.10 -5.85
N ILE A 108 -11.91 2.25 -6.76
CA ILE A 108 -12.17 2.44 -8.19
C ILE A 108 -11.77 1.20 -8.98
N PRO A 109 -12.44 0.90 -10.12
CA PRO A 109 -12.04 -0.18 -10.99
C PRO A 109 -10.69 0.14 -11.65
N LYS A 110 -9.79 -0.85 -11.72
CA LYS A 110 -8.51 -0.69 -12.42
C LYS A 110 -8.67 -0.74 -13.93
N ASN A 111 -9.40 -1.74 -14.44
CA ASN A 111 -9.63 -1.97 -15.88
C ASN A 111 -8.35 -2.03 -16.74
N VAL A 112 -7.24 -2.53 -16.19
CA VAL A 112 -5.94 -2.64 -16.89
C VAL A 112 -5.54 -4.06 -17.29
N ARG A 113 -6.31 -5.07 -16.87
CA ARG A 113 -6.00 -6.48 -17.13
C ARG A 113 -5.96 -6.75 -18.64
N GLY A 114 -4.87 -7.36 -19.10
CA GLY A 114 -4.66 -7.64 -20.54
C GLY A 114 -4.19 -6.44 -21.36
N THR A 115 -3.84 -5.33 -20.72
CA THR A 115 -3.17 -4.18 -21.34
C THR A 115 -1.70 -4.14 -20.91
N ASP A 116 -0.91 -3.24 -21.51
CA ASP A 116 0.50 -3.00 -21.13
C ASP A 116 0.66 -2.50 -19.68
N PHE A 117 -0.43 -2.06 -19.06
CA PHE A 117 -0.49 -1.61 -17.66
C PHE A 117 -0.99 -2.68 -16.69
N SER A 118 -1.08 -3.94 -17.15
CA SER A 118 -1.54 -5.04 -16.30
C SER A 118 -0.59 -5.22 -15.11
N ASP A 119 -1.16 -5.31 -13.91
CA ASP A 119 -0.41 -5.57 -12.69
C ASP A 119 0.27 -6.96 -12.76
N PRO A 120 1.39 -7.16 -12.05
CA PRO A 120 1.96 -8.49 -11.86
C PRO A 120 0.98 -9.38 -11.09
N ALA A 121 1.12 -10.70 -11.20
CA ALA A 121 0.16 -11.65 -10.64
C ALA A 121 -0.12 -11.48 -9.13
N TYR A 122 0.85 -10.98 -8.35
CA TYR A 122 0.70 -10.71 -6.92
C TYR A 122 -0.02 -9.39 -6.58
N GLY A 123 -0.30 -8.55 -7.58
CA GLY A 123 -1.11 -7.33 -7.51
C GLY A 123 -2.30 -7.30 -8.48
N ASP A 124 -2.57 -8.41 -9.18
CA ASP A 124 -3.69 -8.55 -10.13
C ASP A 124 -5.02 -8.58 -9.37
N THR A 125 -5.66 -7.41 -9.27
CA THR A 125 -6.91 -7.20 -8.54
C THR A 125 -7.88 -6.35 -9.36
N SER A 126 -9.19 -6.45 -9.12
CA SER A 126 -10.17 -5.68 -9.92
C SER A 126 -10.23 -4.20 -9.55
N THR A 127 -9.91 -3.84 -8.31
CA THR A 127 -10.06 -2.48 -7.81
C THR A 127 -8.82 -1.99 -7.06
N TYR A 128 -8.73 -0.67 -6.91
CA TYR A 128 -7.68 0.02 -6.16
C TYR A 128 -8.28 1.17 -5.37
N GLY A 129 -7.76 1.43 -4.17
CA GLY A 129 -8.22 2.53 -3.33
C GLY A 129 -7.25 2.81 -2.20
N GLY A 130 -7.01 4.09 -1.88
CA GLY A 130 -6.23 4.48 -0.70
C GLY A 130 -4.82 3.89 -0.62
N TYR A 131 -4.18 3.63 -1.77
CA TYR A 131 -2.89 2.93 -1.90
C TYR A 131 -2.91 1.41 -1.68
N PHE A 132 -4.09 0.80 -1.70
CA PHE A 132 -4.27 -0.65 -1.59
C PHE A 132 -4.85 -1.25 -2.87
N HIS A 133 -4.32 -2.40 -3.26
CA HIS A 133 -4.96 -3.31 -4.20
C HIS A 133 -6.08 -4.07 -3.50
N LEU A 134 -7.27 -4.08 -4.10
CA LEU A 134 -8.51 -4.56 -3.49
C LEU A 134 -9.22 -5.53 -4.42
N GLU A 135 -10.00 -6.45 -3.84
CA GLU A 135 -10.74 -7.49 -4.56
C GLU A 135 -9.84 -8.41 -5.40
N TYR A 136 -8.91 -9.07 -4.72
CA TYR A 136 -8.14 -10.16 -5.29
C TYR A 136 -9.05 -11.28 -5.83
N PRO A 137 -8.64 -12.01 -6.88
CA PRO A 137 -9.37 -13.16 -7.39
C PRO A 137 -9.73 -14.17 -6.29
N GLY A 138 -11.03 -14.43 -6.13
CA GLY A 138 -11.53 -15.34 -5.09
C GLY A 138 -11.67 -14.73 -3.69
N LEU A 139 -11.43 -13.42 -3.54
CA LEU A 139 -11.59 -12.61 -2.33
C LEU A 139 -12.43 -11.35 -2.60
N LYS A 140 -13.27 -11.37 -3.65
CA LYS A 140 -14.21 -10.27 -3.94
C LYS A 140 -15.13 -10.03 -2.74
N ASN A 141 -15.44 -8.77 -2.48
CA ASN A 141 -16.25 -8.31 -1.35
C ASN A 141 -15.70 -8.64 0.06
N ARG A 142 -14.49 -9.21 0.17
CA ARG A 142 -13.78 -9.31 1.44
C ARG A 142 -12.88 -8.10 1.58
N GLU A 143 -12.88 -7.48 2.74
CA GLU A 143 -12.04 -6.30 3.03
C GLU A 143 -10.60 -6.73 3.28
N VAL A 144 -9.92 -7.12 2.20
CA VAL A 144 -8.52 -7.51 2.20
C VAL A 144 -7.70 -6.39 1.57
N LEU A 145 -6.89 -5.71 2.39
CA LEU A 145 -6.00 -4.65 1.95
C LEU A 145 -4.68 -5.25 1.46
N GLY A 146 -4.40 -5.12 0.17
CA GLY A 146 -3.15 -5.58 -0.44
C GLY A 146 -2.19 -4.44 -0.74
N MET A 147 -0.90 -4.60 -0.40
CA MET A 147 0.17 -3.77 -0.91
C MET A 147 1.18 -4.64 -1.63
N THR A 148 1.69 -4.15 -2.76
CA THR A 148 2.69 -4.87 -3.55
C THR A 148 3.88 -3.98 -3.86
N GLY A 149 5.03 -4.61 -4.14
CA GLY A 149 6.26 -3.91 -4.48
C GLY A 149 7.03 -4.62 -5.57
N TYR A 150 7.98 -3.90 -6.14
CA TYR A 150 8.93 -4.46 -7.11
C TYR A 150 9.67 -5.68 -6.53
N GLY A 151 9.96 -6.68 -7.36
CA GLY A 151 10.67 -7.89 -6.94
C GLY A 151 9.78 -8.97 -6.30
N GLY A 152 8.46 -8.81 -6.29
CA GLY A 152 7.52 -9.82 -5.75
C GLY A 152 7.12 -9.63 -4.31
N GLN A 153 7.42 -8.46 -3.74
CA GLN A 153 6.99 -8.10 -2.39
C GLN A 153 5.47 -8.01 -2.36
N ALA A 154 4.83 -8.66 -1.38
CA ALA A 154 3.39 -8.56 -1.21
C ALA A 154 2.99 -8.72 0.26
N ILE A 155 2.01 -7.95 0.69
CA ILE A 155 1.33 -8.14 1.98
C ILE A 155 -0.18 -8.02 1.78
N LEU A 156 -0.92 -8.98 2.31
CA LEU A 156 -2.38 -8.97 2.38
C LEU A 156 -2.80 -8.96 3.84
N ILE A 157 -3.71 -8.06 4.18
CA ILE A 157 -4.29 -7.89 5.52
C ILE A 157 -5.80 -8.14 5.37
N ASP A 158 -6.28 -9.27 5.87
CA ASP A 158 -7.71 -9.59 5.95
C ASP A 158 -8.28 -8.96 7.22
N MET A 159 -8.90 -7.80 7.01
CA MET A 159 -9.26 -6.88 8.08
C MET A 159 -10.31 -7.46 9.04
N GLU A 160 -11.17 -8.35 8.56
CA GLU A 160 -12.25 -8.95 9.34
C GLU A 160 -11.85 -10.27 10.00
N ASN A 161 -10.99 -11.06 9.35
CA ASN A 161 -10.71 -12.43 9.80
C ASN A 161 -9.38 -12.58 10.52
N SER A 162 -8.74 -11.46 10.88
CA SER A 162 -7.50 -11.41 11.65
C SER A 162 -6.34 -12.22 11.03
N ARG A 163 -6.19 -12.16 9.70
CA ARG A 163 -5.13 -12.86 8.96
C ARG A 163 -4.25 -11.89 8.20
N ILE A 164 -2.94 -12.07 8.35
CA ILE A 164 -1.94 -11.31 7.62
C ILE A 164 -1.01 -12.30 6.93
N VAL A 165 -0.82 -12.11 5.63
CA VAL A 165 0.13 -12.89 4.83
C VAL A 165 1.11 -11.95 4.20
N MET A 166 2.39 -12.28 4.30
CA MET A 166 3.47 -11.43 3.85
C MET A 166 4.52 -12.26 3.12
N ILE A 167 4.89 -11.82 1.93
CA ILE A 167 5.92 -12.43 1.09
C ILE A 167 7.02 -11.41 0.89
N HIS A 168 8.22 -11.79 1.33
CA HIS A 168 9.44 -11.07 1.05
C HIS A 168 10.22 -11.75 -0.07
N SER A 169 10.29 -11.09 -1.23
CA SER A 169 11.05 -11.57 -2.39
C SER A 169 11.87 -10.43 -2.99
N ILE A 170 13.05 -10.77 -3.49
CA ILE A 170 13.93 -9.83 -4.22
C ILE A 170 13.77 -9.95 -5.74
N HIS A 171 13.18 -11.05 -6.21
CA HIS A 171 12.95 -11.31 -7.61
C HIS A 171 11.55 -11.87 -7.85
N PHE A 172 10.83 -11.24 -8.76
CA PHE A 172 9.63 -11.80 -9.36
C PHE A 172 9.69 -11.56 -10.87
N ASN A 173 9.79 -12.62 -11.64
CA ASN A 173 9.69 -12.56 -13.09
C ASN A 173 8.74 -13.66 -13.56
N ASN A 174 7.85 -13.32 -14.48
CA ASN A 174 6.88 -14.22 -15.09
C ASN A 174 7.51 -15.46 -15.75
N THR A 175 8.81 -15.46 -16.04
CA THR A 175 9.50 -16.58 -16.72
C THR A 175 10.31 -17.51 -15.80
N LYS A 176 11.13 -16.97 -14.88
CA LYS A 176 12.15 -17.79 -14.16
C LYS A 176 12.08 -17.73 -12.63
N TYR A 177 11.56 -16.64 -12.07
CA TYR A 177 11.58 -16.39 -10.63
C TYR A 177 10.17 -16.06 -10.16
N LYS A 178 9.26 -17.03 -10.24
CA LYS A 178 7.85 -16.83 -9.88
C LYS A 178 7.48 -17.75 -8.74
N TYR A 179 7.05 -17.17 -7.63
CA TYR A 179 6.38 -17.94 -6.59
C TYR A 179 4.91 -18.17 -6.95
N ASN A 180 4.33 -19.23 -6.39
CA ASN A 180 2.92 -19.54 -6.60
C ASN A 180 2.05 -18.58 -5.77
N VAL A 181 1.61 -17.48 -6.40
CA VAL A 181 0.78 -16.43 -5.78
C VAL A 181 -0.47 -17.02 -5.13
N ARG A 182 -1.14 -17.95 -5.80
CA ARG A 182 -2.34 -18.59 -5.24
C ARG A 182 -2.00 -19.32 -3.94
N LYS A 183 -0.99 -20.19 -3.96
CA LYS A 183 -0.62 -21.02 -2.81
C LYS A 183 -0.06 -20.21 -1.64
N LEU A 184 0.78 -19.21 -1.91
CA LEU A 184 1.52 -18.49 -0.87
C LEU A 184 0.83 -17.21 -0.39
N LEU A 185 0.00 -16.57 -1.22
CA LEU A 185 -0.60 -15.27 -0.91
C LEU A 185 -2.12 -15.38 -0.71
N ILE A 186 -2.84 -15.96 -1.67
CA ILE A 186 -4.32 -15.95 -1.69
C ILE A 186 -4.93 -17.04 -0.82
N ASP A 187 -4.47 -18.28 -0.98
CA ASP A 187 -5.02 -19.45 -0.27
C ASP A 187 -4.91 -19.31 1.25
N PRO A 188 -3.81 -18.80 1.85
CA PRO A 188 -3.75 -18.66 3.30
C PRO A 188 -4.75 -17.64 3.86
N ILE A 189 -5.03 -16.56 3.12
CA ILE A 189 -6.12 -15.62 3.45
C ILE A 189 -7.50 -16.26 3.25
N LYS A 190 -7.69 -16.97 2.13
CA LYS A 190 -8.99 -17.53 1.74
C LYS A 190 -9.41 -18.72 2.60
N LYS A 191 -8.48 -19.61 2.92
CA LYS A 191 -8.72 -20.89 3.60
C LYS A 191 -8.41 -20.84 5.09
N GLY A 192 -7.62 -19.87 5.53
CA GLY A 192 -7.15 -19.78 6.91
C GLY A 192 -6.23 -20.92 7.33
N LYS A 193 -5.50 -21.50 6.37
CA LYS A 193 -4.55 -22.61 6.54
C LYS A 193 -3.31 -22.38 5.68
#